data_AF-A0A841GQM8-F1
#
_entry.id   AF-A0A841GQM8-F1
#
_cell.length_a   1.000
_cell.length_b   1.000
_cell.length_c   1.000
_cell.angle_alpha   90.00
_cell.angle_beta   90.00
_cell.angle_gamma   90.00
#
_symmetry.space_group_name_H-M   'P 1'
#
loop_
_entity.id
_entity.type
_entity.pdbx_description
1 polymer ?
#
loop_
_entity_poly.entity_id
_entity_poly.type
_entity_poly.pdbx_seq_one_letter_code
_entity_poly.pdbx_strand_id
1 'polypeptide(L)'
;MMKRHRRSTYVPSAVQYTACHECDWLMVIPPLQPGEQAVCPRCEHKLRALPAEARLQPMVYSIAALIMLLCSNFFPFLGMAVKGIHQDMTLYQTATTLLEEQHPALALTVFLFMQILPAICLTLICLIYYRLGHWRGKRLRKRYTLWLFRLIPWCMVEVFLIGVLVSLIKIASLADIELGYSFWAYVLFSLAMLKAFSAIDRDWLWLQQSGPIHLRQPPVPRGRAIDQHLTLCHACHGLVSLRTHRCPRCHSVLHARKPHSLQWTLALLFTAAILYIPANVLPIMITESLGQQTYSTILGGVVLLWEMGSYPVALVIFIASILVPIVKMLAIAWLCWSVYAGRIHHRRGRTRLYRLTEFIGRWSMVDVFVVAVLVALIRMGKLMSVYPGSAALAFAGVVILTMLSAMSFDPRLLWDNEPISDRANPQEKEAETNRAE
;
A
#
# COMPACT_ATOMS: atom_id res chain seq x y z
N MET A 1 48.20 2.54 16.72
CA MET A 1 46.82 2.09 17.06
C MET A 1 45.80 2.94 16.30
N MET A 2 45.43 2.57 15.07
CA MET A 2 44.36 3.24 14.31
C MET A 2 43.03 2.53 14.58
N LYS A 3 42.09 3.21 15.25
CA LYS A 3 40.70 2.77 15.39
C LYS A 3 40.04 2.80 14.00
N ARG A 4 39.95 1.65 13.33
CA ARG A 4 39.05 1.46 12.19
C ARG A 4 37.60 1.57 12.70
N HIS A 5 36.97 2.73 12.53
CA HIS A 5 35.51 2.84 12.53
C HIS A 5 34.96 2.12 11.29
N ARG A 6 34.88 0.78 11.33
CA ARG A 6 34.13 0.00 10.33
C ARG A 6 32.65 0.39 10.45
N ARG A 7 32.20 1.34 9.63
CA ARG A 7 30.80 1.44 9.20
C ARG A 7 30.50 0.18 8.37
N SER A 8 30.31 -0.95 9.05
CA SER A 8 30.07 -2.25 8.42
C SER A 8 28.66 -2.25 7.82
N THR A 9 28.52 -1.80 6.58
CA THR A 9 27.49 -2.31 5.67
C THR A 9 27.75 -3.81 5.53
N TYR A 10 26.99 -4.63 6.25
CA TYR A 10 27.05 -6.08 6.09
C TYR A 10 26.49 -6.41 4.71
N VAL A 11 27.37 -6.55 3.72
CA VAL A 11 27.05 -7.20 2.46
C VAL A 11 27.22 -8.69 2.72
N PRO A 12 26.15 -9.50 2.71
CA PRO A 12 26.30 -10.94 2.92
C PRO A 12 27.20 -11.49 1.81
N SER A 13 28.37 -11.99 2.20
CA SER A 13 29.33 -12.67 1.31
C SER A 13 28.87 -14.07 0.89
N ALA A 14 27.76 -14.55 1.47
CA ALA A 14 27.25 -15.89 1.27
C ALA A 14 25.96 -15.89 0.42
N VAL A 15 25.90 -16.88 -0.46
CA VAL A 15 24.73 -17.29 -1.23
C VAL A 15 23.53 -17.48 -0.29
N GLN A 16 22.41 -16.79 -0.54
CA GLN A 16 21.21 -16.88 0.29
C GLN A 16 20.06 -17.55 -0.45
N TYR A 17 19.51 -18.60 0.15
CA TYR A 17 18.27 -19.23 -0.31
C TYR A 17 17.07 -18.36 0.07
N THR A 18 16.15 -18.19 -0.86
CA THR A 18 14.87 -17.51 -0.64
C THR A 18 13.75 -18.17 -1.43
N ALA A 19 12.51 -17.92 -1.04
CA ALA A 19 11.33 -18.28 -1.81
C ALA A 19 10.61 -17.02 -2.28
N CYS A 20 10.00 -17.06 -3.47
CA CYS A 20 9.20 -15.95 -3.96
C CYS A 20 7.93 -15.76 -3.10
N HIS A 21 7.68 -14.52 -2.66
CA HIS A 21 6.46 -14.18 -1.91
C HIS A 21 5.17 -14.45 -2.69
N GLU A 22 5.19 -14.35 -4.02
CA GLU A 22 3.98 -14.51 -4.85
C GLU A 22 3.79 -15.91 -5.44
N CYS A 23 4.85 -16.56 -5.92
CA CYS A 23 4.73 -17.86 -6.61
C CYS A 23 5.39 -19.03 -5.86
N ASP A 24 5.91 -18.78 -4.66
CA ASP A 24 6.55 -19.75 -3.76
C ASP A 24 7.78 -20.46 -4.36
N TRP A 25 8.28 -20.01 -5.51
CA TRP A 25 9.44 -20.60 -6.18
C TRP A 25 10.70 -20.44 -5.33
N LEU A 26 11.38 -21.55 -5.07
CA LEU A 26 12.61 -21.58 -4.28
C LEU A 26 13.82 -21.33 -5.17
N MET A 27 14.67 -20.40 -4.77
CA MET A 27 15.83 -20.00 -5.55
C MET A 27 16.95 -19.44 -4.67
N VAL A 28 18.09 -19.22 -5.30
CA VAL A 28 19.26 -18.61 -4.70
C VAL A 28 19.38 -17.17 -5.19
N ILE A 29 19.59 -16.22 -4.27
CA ILE A 29 19.96 -14.85 -4.60
C ILE A 29 21.50 -14.73 -4.54
N PRO A 30 22.17 -14.36 -5.65
CA PRO A 30 23.60 -14.02 -5.62
C PRO A 30 23.83 -12.73 -4.81
N PRO A 31 25.05 -12.49 -4.31
CA PRO A 31 25.36 -11.23 -3.64
C PRO A 31 25.11 -10.05 -4.59
N LEU A 32 24.24 -9.13 -4.18
CA LEU A 32 23.88 -7.94 -4.95
C LEU A 32 24.88 -6.82 -4.68
N GLN A 33 25.24 -6.09 -5.73
CA GLN A 33 25.96 -4.82 -5.62
C GLN A 33 25.00 -3.67 -5.28
N PRO A 34 25.48 -2.56 -4.69
CA PRO A 34 24.64 -1.41 -4.41
C PRO A 34 24.02 -0.84 -5.70
N GLY A 35 22.69 -0.72 -5.75
CA GLY A 35 21.92 -0.33 -6.92
C GLY A 35 21.26 -1.50 -7.67
N GLU A 36 21.68 -2.74 -7.41
CA GLU A 36 21.12 -3.92 -8.07
C GLU A 36 19.83 -4.43 -7.41
N GLN A 37 19.02 -5.14 -8.21
CA GLN A 37 17.79 -5.77 -7.76
C GLN A 37 17.69 -7.22 -8.28
N ALA A 38 17.16 -8.10 -7.43
CA ALA A 38 16.86 -9.48 -7.78
C ALA A 38 15.38 -9.64 -8.09
N VAL A 39 15.07 -10.32 -9.19
CA VAL A 39 13.71 -10.58 -9.66
C VAL A 39 13.48 -12.08 -9.77
N CYS A 40 12.28 -12.54 -9.46
CA CYS A 40 11.92 -13.95 -9.59
C CYS A 40 11.87 -14.36 -11.07
N PRO A 41 12.58 -15.43 -11.48
CA PRO A 41 12.58 -15.88 -12.89
C PRO A 41 11.23 -16.48 -13.33
N ARG A 42 10.35 -16.82 -12.37
CA ARG A 42 9.08 -17.49 -12.65
C ARG A 42 7.92 -16.50 -12.89
N CYS A 43 7.73 -15.60 -11.93
CA CYS A 43 6.62 -14.64 -11.95
C CYS A 43 7.08 -13.20 -12.16
N GLU A 44 8.38 -12.91 -12.24
CA GLU A 44 8.92 -11.55 -12.38
C GLU A 44 8.65 -10.64 -11.16
N HIS A 45 8.40 -11.20 -9.97
CA HIS A 45 8.25 -10.40 -8.74
C HIS A 45 9.61 -9.91 -8.24
N LYS A 46 9.70 -8.65 -7.82
CA LYS A 46 10.90 -8.08 -7.20
C LYS A 46 11.12 -8.69 -5.82
N LEU A 47 12.23 -9.41 -5.64
CA LEU A 47 12.52 -10.16 -4.40
C LEU A 47 13.28 -9.30 -3.39
N ARG A 48 14.34 -8.65 -3.86
CA ARG A 48 15.26 -7.87 -3.05
C ARG A 48 15.83 -6.73 -3.88
N ALA A 49 16.02 -5.57 -3.29
CA ALA A 49 16.87 -4.53 -3.85
C ALA A 49 17.87 -4.06 -2.81
N LEU A 50 19.10 -3.78 -3.24
CA LEU A 50 20.09 -3.17 -2.37
C LEU A 50 20.26 -1.70 -2.76
N PRO A 51 19.68 -0.74 -2.00
CA PRO A 51 19.91 0.67 -2.26
C PRO A 51 21.40 1.02 -2.11
N ALA A 52 21.86 2.02 -2.88
CA ALA A 52 23.26 2.48 -2.86
C ALA A 52 23.76 2.77 -1.44
N GLU A 53 22.93 3.42 -0.63
CA GLU A 53 23.21 3.69 0.79
C GLU A 53 22.06 3.21 1.67
N ALA A 54 21.90 1.89 1.78
CA ALA A 54 20.80 1.24 2.50
C ALA A 54 20.58 1.71 3.95
N ARG A 55 21.62 2.26 4.62
CA ARG A 55 21.52 2.75 6.01
C ARG A 55 21.18 4.23 6.12
N LEU A 56 21.78 5.09 5.29
CA LEU A 56 21.67 6.55 5.43
C LEU A 56 20.44 7.09 4.71
N GLN A 57 20.15 6.61 3.50
CA GLN A 57 19.05 7.13 2.67
C GLN A 57 17.68 7.09 3.37
N PRO A 58 17.23 5.95 3.96
CA PRO A 58 15.93 5.92 4.63
C PRO A 58 15.81 6.93 5.77
N MET A 59 16.90 7.13 6.53
CA MET A 59 16.95 8.04 7.66
C MET A 59 16.93 9.50 7.21
N VAL A 60 17.77 9.88 6.24
CA VAL A 60 17.86 11.26 5.73
C VAL A 60 16.53 11.68 5.11
N TYR A 61 15.95 10.86 4.24
CA TYR A 61 14.66 11.15 3.64
C TYR A 61 13.52 11.18 4.67
N SER A 62 13.59 10.34 5.72
CA SER A 62 12.57 10.36 6.77
C SER A 62 12.64 11.59 7.66
N ILE A 63 13.85 12.07 7.98
CA ILE A 63 14.04 13.33 8.71
C ILE A 63 13.58 14.50 7.85
N ALA A 64 13.98 14.55 6.58
CA ALA A 64 13.52 15.59 5.65
C ALA A 64 12.00 15.60 5.51
N ALA A 65 11.37 14.42 5.36
CA ALA A 65 9.92 14.29 5.30
C ALA A 65 9.23 14.76 6.60
N LEU A 66 9.78 14.45 7.78
CA LEU A 66 9.22 14.94 9.05
C LEU A 66 9.31 16.47 9.18
N ILE A 67 10.42 17.06 8.75
CA ILE A 67 10.58 18.52 8.74
C ILE A 67 9.57 19.15 7.76
N MET A 68 9.46 18.62 6.54
CA MET A 68 8.51 19.13 5.54
C MET A 68 7.06 18.96 5.99
N LEU A 69 6.71 17.84 6.63
CA LEU A 69 5.40 17.62 7.24
C LEU A 69 5.10 18.62 8.35
N LEU A 70 6.11 18.95 9.17
CA LEU A 70 5.97 19.97 10.20
C LEU A 70 5.78 21.36 9.56
N CYS A 71 6.59 21.71 8.57
CA CYS A 71 6.47 22.97 7.83
C CYS A 71 5.11 23.15 7.14
N SER A 72 4.53 22.07 6.58
CA SER A 72 3.22 22.14 5.91
C SER A 72 2.05 22.47 6.85
N ASN A 73 2.27 22.43 8.17
CA ASN A 73 1.23 22.77 9.14
C ASN A 73 1.28 24.25 9.59
N PHE A 74 2.35 25.00 9.29
CA PHE A 74 2.54 26.36 9.81
C PHE A 74 2.01 27.47 8.89
N PHE A 75 1.98 27.26 7.58
CA PHE A 75 1.57 28.28 6.61
C PHE A 75 0.20 27.96 5.99
N PRO A 76 -0.46 28.94 5.35
CA PRO A 76 -1.62 28.69 4.50
C PRO A 76 -1.33 27.62 3.47
N PHE A 77 -2.25 26.65 3.35
CA PHE A 77 -2.22 25.61 2.33
C PHE A 77 -2.90 26.08 1.05
N LEU A 78 -4.08 26.68 1.18
CA LEU A 78 -4.80 27.30 0.07
C LEU A 78 -5.29 28.69 0.48
N GLY A 79 -5.13 29.66 -0.40
CA GLY A 79 -5.77 30.97 -0.29
C GLY A 79 -6.83 31.11 -1.37
N MET A 80 -7.97 31.70 -1.03
CA MET A 80 -8.99 32.07 -2.01
C MET A 80 -9.33 33.55 -1.87
N ALA A 81 -9.37 34.24 -3.00
CA ALA A 81 -9.80 35.63 -3.09
C ALA A 81 -11.19 35.66 -3.72
N VAL A 82 -12.22 35.93 -2.92
CA VAL A 82 -13.58 36.11 -3.43
C VAL A 82 -14.02 37.54 -3.10
N LYS A 83 -14.25 38.35 -4.14
CA LYS A 83 -14.69 39.76 -4.01
C LYS A 83 -13.80 40.61 -3.08
N GLY A 84 -12.48 40.41 -3.13
CA GLY A 84 -11.51 41.21 -2.36
C GLY A 84 -11.29 40.77 -0.90
N ILE A 85 -11.95 39.70 -0.43
CA ILE A 85 -11.69 39.10 0.87
C ILE A 85 -10.80 37.87 0.66
N HIS A 86 -9.59 37.90 1.21
CA HIS A 86 -8.68 36.76 1.27
C HIS A 86 -9.07 35.86 2.43
N GLN A 87 -9.39 34.59 2.15
CA GLN A 87 -9.51 33.55 3.16
C GLN A 87 -8.45 32.49 2.94
N ASP A 88 -7.60 32.31 3.94
CA ASP A 88 -6.53 31.34 3.96
C ASP A 88 -6.92 30.12 4.79
N MET A 89 -6.66 28.92 4.26
CA MET A 89 -6.93 27.66 4.95
C MET A 89 -5.62 26.92 5.21
N THR A 90 -5.37 26.57 6.47
CA THR A 90 -4.31 25.63 6.84
C THR A 90 -4.79 24.18 6.73
N LEU A 91 -3.84 23.24 6.61
CA LEU A 91 -4.14 21.80 6.61
C LEU A 91 -4.85 21.35 7.89
N TYR A 92 -4.48 21.92 9.03
CA TYR A 92 -5.12 21.63 10.31
C TYR A 92 -6.57 22.14 10.35
N GLN A 93 -6.81 23.37 9.89
CA GLN A 93 -8.16 23.94 9.82
C GLN A 93 -9.09 23.16 8.89
N THR A 94 -8.53 22.56 7.83
CA THR A 94 -9.28 21.64 6.95
C THR A 94 -9.89 20.49 7.76
N ALA A 95 -9.14 19.89 8.69
CA ALA A 95 -9.64 18.77 9.48
C ALA A 95 -10.61 19.22 10.59
N THR A 96 -10.34 20.34 11.26
CA THR A 96 -11.19 20.82 12.37
C THR A 96 -12.54 21.33 11.87
N THR A 97 -12.59 21.97 10.71
CA THR A 97 -13.86 22.40 10.09
C THR A 97 -14.78 21.22 9.76
N LEU A 98 -14.24 20.07 9.33
CA LEU A 98 -15.04 18.85 9.17
C LEU A 98 -15.52 18.25 10.51
N LEU A 99 -14.78 18.45 11.61
CA LEU A 99 -15.19 17.99 12.95
C LEU A 99 -16.38 18.79 13.50
N GLU A 100 -16.36 20.11 13.31
CA GLU A 100 -17.40 21.02 13.79
C GLU A 100 -18.75 20.77 13.08
N GLU A 101 -18.71 20.27 11.86
CA GLU A 101 -19.86 20.07 10.98
C GLU A 101 -20.47 18.67 11.07
N GLN A 102 -20.38 18.02 12.23
CA GLN A 102 -21.06 16.75 12.52
C GLN A 102 -20.63 15.56 11.63
N HIS A 103 -19.50 15.65 10.92
CA HIS A 103 -18.91 14.55 10.15
C HIS A 103 -17.56 14.07 10.74
N PRO A 104 -17.49 13.70 12.04
CA PRO A 104 -16.23 13.39 12.73
C PRO A 104 -15.51 12.19 12.14
N ALA A 105 -16.25 11.21 11.59
CA ALA A 105 -15.66 10.01 10.99
C ALA A 105 -14.84 10.32 9.73
N LEU A 106 -15.30 11.22 8.87
CA LEU A 106 -14.55 11.65 7.67
C LEU A 106 -13.34 12.49 8.08
N ALA A 107 -13.53 13.43 9.00
CA ALA A 107 -12.45 14.28 9.50
C ALA A 107 -11.32 13.46 10.13
N LEU A 108 -11.65 12.50 10.98
CA LEU A 108 -10.70 11.58 11.60
C LEU A 108 -9.97 10.74 10.55
N THR A 109 -10.69 10.25 9.53
CA THR A 109 -10.10 9.45 8.44
C THR A 109 -9.04 10.24 7.70
N VAL A 110 -9.38 11.46 7.26
CA VAL A 110 -8.44 12.35 6.55
C VAL A 110 -7.24 12.66 7.44
N PHE A 111 -7.45 13.11 8.68
CA PHE A 111 -6.37 13.47 9.59
C PHE A 111 -5.45 12.29 9.94
N LEU A 112 -6.03 11.10 10.16
CA LEU A 112 -5.30 9.88 10.45
C LEU A 112 -4.34 9.50 9.31
N PHE A 113 -4.83 9.45 8.07
CA PHE A 113 -4.05 9.01 6.93
C PHE A 113 -3.09 10.10 6.40
N MET A 114 -3.45 11.36 6.57
CA MET A 114 -2.69 12.50 6.07
C MET A 114 -1.56 12.92 7.00
N GLN A 115 -1.79 12.91 8.32
CA GLN A 115 -0.88 13.50 9.30
C GLN A 115 -0.32 12.46 10.26
N ILE A 116 -1.20 11.75 10.99
CA ILE A 116 -0.79 10.87 12.10
C ILE A 116 0.01 9.67 11.60
N LEU A 117 -0.54 8.92 10.65
CA LEU A 117 0.05 7.66 10.19
C LEU A 117 1.41 7.87 9.49
N PRO A 118 1.58 8.84 8.57
CA PRO A 118 2.89 9.16 8.01
C PRO A 118 3.90 9.59 9.08
N ALA A 119 3.50 10.44 10.04
CA ALA A 119 4.37 10.85 11.14
C ALA A 119 4.84 9.65 11.98
N ILE A 120 3.94 8.73 12.32
CA ILE A 120 4.29 7.49 13.02
C ILE A 120 5.26 6.63 12.19
N CYS A 121 5.00 6.45 10.89
CA CYS A 121 5.88 5.64 10.04
C CYS A 121 7.28 6.23 9.93
N LEU A 122 7.38 7.54 9.66
CA LEU A 122 8.66 8.24 9.51
C LEU A 122 9.45 8.27 10.83
N THR A 123 8.79 8.50 11.96
CA THR A 123 9.43 8.43 13.28
C THR A 123 9.92 7.01 13.60
N LEU A 124 9.15 5.97 13.27
CA LEU A 124 9.59 4.57 13.40
C LEU A 124 10.82 4.28 12.54
N ILE A 125 10.88 4.77 11.30
CA ILE A 125 12.05 4.63 10.42
C ILE A 125 13.26 5.30 11.06
N CYS A 126 13.15 6.56 11.46
CA CYS A 126 14.23 7.29 12.14
C CYS A 126 14.73 6.53 13.37
N LEU A 127 13.82 6.05 14.23
CA LEU A 127 14.15 5.33 15.46
C LEU A 127 14.84 3.98 15.20
N ILE A 128 14.36 3.21 14.21
CA ILE A 128 14.93 1.91 13.84
C ILE A 128 16.35 2.09 13.27
N TYR A 129 16.53 3.03 12.33
CA TYR A 129 17.80 3.25 11.64
C TYR A 129 18.84 4.01 12.50
N TYR A 130 18.43 4.97 13.32
CA TYR A 130 19.32 5.69 14.25
C TYR A 130 19.96 4.71 15.25
N ARG A 131 19.15 3.84 15.85
CA ARG A 131 19.66 2.89 16.85
C ARG A 131 20.25 1.62 16.25
N LEU A 132 20.30 1.47 14.93
CA LEU A 132 20.83 0.29 14.24
C LEU A 132 22.29 0.01 14.68
N GLY A 133 22.49 -1.03 15.50
CA GLY A 133 23.80 -1.41 16.08
C GLY A 133 23.98 -1.16 17.58
N HIS A 134 23.19 -0.28 18.22
CA HIS A 134 23.28 0.04 19.66
C HIS A 134 22.09 -0.46 20.50
N TRP A 135 21.18 -1.24 19.90
CA TRP A 135 19.98 -1.76 20.57
C TRP A 135 20.29 -2.82 21.64
N ARG A 136 20.06 -2.51 22.93
CA ARG A 136 20.09 -3.50 24.04
C ARG A 136 18.84 -4.40 24.10
N GLY A 137 17.67 -3.95 23.59
CA GLY A 137 16.39 -4.68 23.68
C GLY A 137 15.97 -5.42 22.41
N LYS A 138 16.26 -6.73 22.30
CA LYS A 138 15.96 -7.54 21.10
C LYS A 138 14.45 -7.61 20.75
N ARG A 139 13.54 -7.56 21.73
CA ARG A 139 12.07 -7.73 21.52
C ARG A 139 11.39 -6.49 20.93
N LEU A 140 11.63 -5.31 21.54
CA LEU A 140 11.04 -4.03 21.11
C LEU A 140 11.42 -3.69 19.67
N ARG A 141 12.69 -3.93 19.29
CA ARG A 141 13.17 -3.75 17.93
C ARG A 141 12.39 -4.55 16.90
N LYS A 142 12.12 -5.84 17.20
CA LYS A 142 11.32 -6.71 16.31
C LYS A 142 9.90 -6.18 16.18
N ARG A 143 9.29 -5.76 17.29
CA ARG A 143 7.93 -5.22 17.32
C ARG A 143 7.80 -3.95 16.48
N TYR A 144 8.73 -3.00 16.59
CA TYR A 144 8.71 -1.77 15.77
C TYR A 144 8.88 -2.06 14.28
N THR A 145 9.81 -2.94 13.89
CA THR A 145 9.96 -3.35 12.49
C THR A 145 8.70 -4.03 11.94
N LEU A 146 8.03 -4.85 12.74
CA LEU A 146 6.75 -5.48 12.36
C LEU A 146 5.63 -4.46 12.17
N TRP A 147 5.51 -3.49 13.08
CA TRP A 147 4.53 -2.41 12.96
C TRP A 147 4.80 -1.54 11.74
N LEU A 148 6.05 -1.15 11.49
CA LEU A 148 6.44 -0.36 10.34
C LEU A 148 5.92 -0.99 9.03
N PHE A 149 6.23 -2.27 8.78
CA PHE A 149 5.79 -2.95 7.55
C PHE A 149 4.28 -3.20 7.48
N ARG A 150 3.55 -3.13 8.60
CA ARG A 150 2.10 -3.19 8.62
C ARG A 150 1.46 -1.83 8.31
N LEU A 151 2.11 -0.73 8.70
CA LEU A 151 1.59 0.63 8.54
C LEU A 151 1.94 1.25 7.17
N ILE A 152 3.10 0.92 6.59
CA ILE A 152 3.52 1.47 5.28
C ILE A 152 2.43 1.41 4.19
N PRO A 153 1.71 0.28 3.98
CA PRO A 153 0.68 0.21 2.95
C PRO A 153 -0.51 1.16 3.13
N TRP A 154 -0.69 1.70 4.34
CA TRP A 154 -1.76 2.62 4.68
C TRP A 154 -1.35 4.09 4.51
N CYS A 155 -0.06 4.39 4.35
CA CYS A 155 0.42 5.75 4.09
C CYS A 155 0.18 6.09 2.60
N MET A 156 -0.84 6.90 2.34
CA MET A 156 -1.27 7.28 0.98
C MET A 156 -1.23 8.80 0.76
N VAL A 157 -0.11 9.42 1.14
CA VAL A 157 0.08 10.87 1.08
C VAL A 157 0.05 11.37 -0.38
N GLU A 158 0.65 10.63 -1.30
CA GLU A 158 0.67 10.96 -2.72
C GLU A 158 -0.74 10.92 -3.35
N VAL A 159 -1.59 10.02 -2.88
CA VAL A 159 -2.98 9.87 -3.31
C VAL A 159 -3.79 11.08 -2.85
N PHE A 160 -3.57 11.54 -1.62
CA PHE A 160 -4.17 12.77 -1.12
C PHE A 160 -3.74 14.01 -1.94
N LEU A 161 -2.45 14.14 -2.25
CA LEU A 161 -1.94 15.26 -3.07
C LEU A 161 -2.63 15.34 -4.43
N ILE A 162 -2.82 14.18 -5.08
CA ILE A 162 -3.56 14.09 -6.35
C ILE A 162 -5.03 14.44 -6.15
N GLY A 163 -5.64 14.00 -5.05
CA GLY A 163 -7.01 14.37 -4.69
C GLY A 163 -7.18 15.88 -4.53
N VAL A 164 -6.24 16.56 -3.87
CA VAL A 164 -6.21 18.03 -3.78
C VAL A 164 -6.13 18.65 -5.17
N LEU A 165 -5.18 18.22 -6.00
CA LEU A 165 -5.02 18.76 -7.36
C LEU A 165 -6.30 18.60 -8.21
N VAL A 166 -6.96 17.44 -8.15
CA VAL A 166 -8.22 17.19 -8.84
C VAL A 166 -9.33 18.11 -8.31
N SER A 167 -9.43 18.26 -6.98
CA SER A 167 -10.39 19.19 -6.38
C SER A 167 -10.14 20.64 -6.79
N LEU A 168 -8.87 21.05 -6.88
CA LEU A 168 -8.50 22.40 -7.31
C LEU A 168 -8.89 22.67 -8.76
N ILE A 169 -8.66 21.73 -9.67
CA ILE A 169 -9.09 21.86 -11.07
C ILE A 169 -10.61 22.05 -11.16
N LYS A 170 -11.37 21.35 -10.31
CA LYS A 170 -12.84 21.47 -10.27
C LYS A 170 -13.28 22.86 -9.80
N ILE A 171 -12.66 23.41 -8.74
CA ILE A 171 -13.05 24.69 -8.14
C ILE A 171 -12.45 25.89 -8.89
N ALA A 172 -11.31 25.74 -9.57
CA ALA A 172 -10.66 26.82 -10.31
C ALA A 172 -11.53 27.36 -11.46
N SER A 173 -12.55 26.62 -11.90
CA SER A 173 -13.56 27.12 -12.84
C SER A 173 -14.54 28.12 -12.22
N LEU A 174 -14.60 28.20 -10.88
CA LEU A 174 -15.54 28.99 -10.10
C LEU A 174 -14.89 30.15 -9.33
N ALA A 175 -13.58 30.07 -9.03
CA ALA A 175 -12.87 31.06 -8.22
C ALA A 175 -11.35 31.10 -8.53
N ASP A 176 -10.73 32.25 -8.29
CA ASP A 176 -9.27 32.41 -8.31
C ASP A 176 -8.65 31.78 -7.06
N ILE A 177 -7.77 30.82 -7.27
CA ILE A 177 -7.14 30.03 -6.20
C ILE A 177 -5.63 30.28 -6.19
N GLU A 178 -5.12 30.66 -5.03
CA GLU A 178 -3.69 30.82 -4.80
C GLU A 178 -3.15 29.66 -3.96
N LEU A 179 -2.05 29.05 -4.41
CA LEU A 179 -1.38 27.97 -3.69
C LEU A 179 -0.42 28.56 -2.64
N GLY A 180 -0.67 28.25 -1.37
CA GLY A 180 0.17 28.72 -0.28
C GLY A 180 1.47 27.91 -0.14
N TYR A 181 2.41 28.41 0.67
CA TYR A 181 3.70 27.74 0.90
C TYR A 181 3.57 26.32 1.48
N SER A 182 2.51 26.06 2.28
CA SER A 182 2.27 24.73 2.83
C SER A 182 1.93 23.69 1.76
N PHE A 183 1.35 24.10 0.62
CA PHE A 183 1.13 23.19 -0.50
C PHE A 183 2.46 22.64 -1.03
N TRP A 184 3.43 23.52 -1.29
CA TRP A 184 4.76 23.12 -1.76
C TRP A 184 5.54 22.32 -0.72
N ALA A 185 5.46 22.71 0.56
CA ALA A 185 6.03 21.92 1.65
C ALA A 185 5.42 20.50 1.70
N TYR A 186 4.11 20.37 1.47
CA TYR A 186 3.43 19.08 1.41
C TYR A 186 3.84 18.25 0.18
N VAL A 187 4.06 18.88 -0.98
CA VAL A 187 4.63 18.20 -2.16
C VAL A 187 6.01 17.63 -1.85
N LEU A 188 6.90 18.45 -1.25
CA LEU A 188 8.24 18.00 -0.85
C LEU A 188 8.18 16.88 0.19
N PHE A 189 7.25 16.98 1.15
CA PHE A 189 6.97 15.91 2.10
C PHE A 189 6.56 14.61 1.41
N SER A 190 5.60 14.66 0.47
CA SER A 190 5.13 13.49 -0.28
C SER A 190 6.27 12.81 -1.05
N LEU A 191 7.09 13.59 -1.76
CA LEU A 191 8.24 13.08 -2.51
C LEU A 191 9.32 12.49 -1.59
N ALA A 192 9.64 13.17 -0.48
CA ALA A 192 10.62 12.69 0.50
C ALA A 192 10.13 11.41 1.19
N MET A 193 8.84 11.31 1.54
CA MET A 193 8.24 10.09 2.10
C MET A 193 8.31 8.92 1.11
N LEU A 194 7.93 9.16 -0.16
CA LEU A 194 8.01 8.13 -1.20
C LEU A 194 9.44 7.62 -1.39
N LYS A 195 10.43 8.54 -1.40
CA LYS A 195 11.84 8.18 -1.45
C LYS A 195 12.27 7.39 -0.21
N ALA A 196 11.87 7.82 0.99
CA ALA A 196 12.15 7.10 2.23
C ALA A 196 11.64 5.66 2.19
N PHE A 197 10.39 5.43 1.74
CA PHE A 197 9.82 4.10 1.63
C PHE A 197 10.49 3.25 0.55
N SER A 198 10.82 3.84 -0.61
CA SER A 198 11.52 3.14 -1.68
C SER A 198 12.93 2.70 -1.31
N ALA A 199 13.57 3.41 -0.36
CA ALA A 199 14.90 3.10 0.14
C ALA A 199 14.90 2.00 1.23
N ILE A 200 13.74 1.59 1.74
CA ILE A 200 13.64 0.55 2.76
C ILE A 200 13.53 -0.82 2.09
N ASP A 201 14.58 -1.62 2.22
CA ASP A 201 14.52 -3.05 1.89
C ASP A 201 14.24 -3.90 3.13
N ARG A 202 13.14 -4.65 3.10
CA ARG A 202 12.66 -5.48 4.22
C ARG A 202 13.68 -6.55 4.58
N ASP A 203 14.23 -7.23 3.59
CA ASP A 203 15.18 -8.33 3.80
C ASP A 203 16.47 -7.84 4.43
N TRP A 204 17.03 -6.75 3.89
CA TRP A 204 18.24 -6.11 4.37
C TRP A 204 18.08 -5.65 5.82
N LEU A 205 16.97 -4.97 6.15
CA LEU A 205 16.74 -4.46 7.49
C LEU A 205 16.70 -5.60 8.51
N TRP A 206 15.99 -6.67 8.20
CA TRP A 206 15.91 -7.82 9.10
C TRP A 206 17.20 -8.63 9.18
N LEU A 207 17.96 -8.74 8.08
CA LEU A 207 19.27 -9.38 8.04
C LEU A 207 20.26 -8.64 8.95
N GLN A 208 20.31 -7.31 8.83
CA GLN A 208 21.14 -6.46 9.69
C GLN A 208 20.70 -6.53 11.15
N GLN A 209 19.39 -6.65 11.39
CA GLN A 209 18.82 -6.67 12.73
C GLN A 209 19.06 -8.00 13.47
N SER A 210 18.77 -9.12 12.82
CA SER A 210 18.65 -10.43 13.48
C SER A 210 19.54 -11.51 12.87
N GLY A 211 20.33 -11.19 11.84
CA GLY A 211 21.17 -12.14 11.12
C GLY A 211 20.41 -13.01 10.10
N PRO A 212 21.15 -13.83 9.34
CA PRO A 212 20.56 -14.81 8.42
C PRO A 212 19.86 -15.92 9.20
N ILE A 213 18.89 -16.59 8.55
CA ILE A 213 18.29 -17.80 9.09
C ILE A 213 19.11 -18.98 8.55
N HIS A 214 19.63 -19.80 9.46
CA HIS A 214 20.33 -21.03 9.11
C HIS A 214 19.34 -22.19 9.00
N LEU A 215 19.24 -22.77 7.82
CA LEU A 215 18.53 -24.03 7.61
C LEU A 215 19.45 -25.18 8.01
N ARG A 216 18.87 -26.25 8.59
CA ARG A 216 19.64 -27.46 8.96
C ARG A 216 20.24 -28.17 7.75
N GLN A 217 19.52 -28.14 6.63
CA GLN A 217 19.93 -28.74 5.37
C GLN A 217 19.80 -27.68 4.27
N PRO A 218 20.77 -27.58 3.35
CA PRO A 218 20.66 -26.69 2.20
C PRO A 218 19.55 -27.21 1.28
N PRO A 219 18.57 -26.36 0.91
CA PRO A 219 17.47 -26.81 0.08
C PRO A 219 17.87 -26.82 -1.40
N VAL A 220 17.17 -27.61 -2.20
CA VAL A 220 17.43 -27.68 -3.65
C VAL A 220 16.76 -26.46 -4.29
N PRO A 221 17.46 -25.58 -5.02
CA PRO A 221 16.88 -24.35 -5.59
C PRO A 221 16.04 -24.64 -6.85
N ARG A 222 15.07 -25.54 -6.73
CA ARG A 222 14.12 -25.98 -7.76
C ARG A 222 12.75 -26.24 -7.13
N GLY A 223 11.69 -25.95 -7.88
CA GLY A 223 10.33 -26.18 -7.41
C GLY A 223 9.86 -25.14 -6.38
N ARG A 224 8.77 -25.45 -5.68
CA ARG A 224 8.20 -24.55 -4.67
C ARG A 224 8.77 -24.86 -3.29
N ALA A 225 8.81 -23.85 -2.44
CA ALA A 225 9.25 -24.01 -1.06
C ALA A 225 8.38 -25.01 -0.29
N ILE A 226 7.06 -24.98 -0.52
CA ILE A 226 6.12 -25.91 0.13
C ILE A 226 6.43 -27.38 -0.15
N ASP A 227 6.90 -27.71 -1.36
CA ASP A 227 7.23 -29.08 -1.78
C ASP A 227 8.44 -29.65 -0.99
N GLN A 228 9.29 -28.76 -0.46
CA GLN A 228 10.45 -29.11 0.36
C GLN A 228 10.21 -28.86 1.86
N HIS A 229 8.95 -28.73 2.29
CA HIS A 229 8.57 -28.39 3.67
C HIS A 229 9.20 -27.08 4.20
N LEU A 230 9.36 -26.10 3.31
CA LEU A 230 9.81 -24.75 3.62
C LEU A 230 8.70 -23.74 3.36
N THR A 231 8.78 -22.58 4.00
CA THR A 231 7.90 -21.44 3.73
C THR A 231 8.66 -20.14 3.94
N LEU A 232 8.22 -19.10 3.25
CA LEU A 232 8.65 -17.74 3.52
C LEU A 232 7.80 -17.17 4.67
N CYS A 233 8.43 -16.75 5.76
CA CYS A 233 7.72 -16.10 6.86
C CYS A 233 7.01 -14.81 6.39
N HIS A 234 5.69 -14.71 6.54
CA HIS A 234 4.89 -13.53 6.12
C HIS A 234 5.32 -12.21 6.75
N ALA A 235 5.90 -12.28 7.95
CA ALA A 235 6.25 -11.11 8.73
C ALA A 235 7.63 -10.56 8.36
N CYS A 236 8.64 -11.42 8.32
CA CYS A 236 10.01 -10.97 8.07
C CYS A 236 10.55 -11.33 6.69
N HIS A 237 9.92 -12.22 5.92
CA HIS A 237 10.47 -12.81 4.67
C HIS A 237 11.71 -13.70 4.87
N GLY A 238 11.85 -14.29 6.06
CA GLY A 238 12.86 -15.31 6.28
C GLY A 238 12.40 -16.66 5.76
N LEU A 239 13.24 -17.36 4.98
CA LEU A 239 13.00 -18.75 4.60
C LEU A 239 13.19 -19.65 5.83
N VAL A 240 12.15 -20.42 6.16
CA VAL A 240 12.08 -21.22 7.39
C VAL A 240 11.47 -22.59 7.10
N SER A 241 11.81 -23.58 7.91
CA SER A 241 11.17 -24.91 7.83
C SER A 241 9.78 -24.89 8.47
N LEU A 242 8.82 -25.52 7.80
CA LEU A 242 7.47 -25.74 8.30
C LEU A 242 7.41 -26.66 9.52
N ARG A 243 8.51 -27.38 9.82
CA ARG A 243 8.65 -28.16 11.07
C ARG A 243 8.69 -27.28 12.32
N THR A 244 8.91 -25.98 12.17
CA THR A 244 8.91 -25.02 13.28
C THR A 244 7.60 -24.25 13.33
N HIS A 245 6.96 -24.17 14.50
CA HIS A 245 5.70 -23.43 14.66
C HIS A 245 5.87 -21.91 14.69
N ARG A 246 7.06 -21.42 15.09
CA ARG A 246 7.36 -19.98 15.21
C ARG A 246 8.65 -19.63 14.49
N CYS A 247 8.66 -18.48 13.84
CA CYS A 247 9.83 -17.98 13.16
C CYS A 247 10.99 -17.74 14.15
N PRO A 248 12.20 -18.28 13.92
CA PRO A 248 13.34 -18.03 14.80
C PRO A 248 13.78 -16.55 14.77
N ARG A 249 13.48 -15.83 13.67
CA ARG A 249 13.85 -14.43 13.48
C ARG A 249 12.87 -13.46 14.12
N CYS A 250 11.60 -13.47 13.70
CA CYS A 250 10.60 -12.50 14.18
C CYS A 250 9.62 -13.04 15.23
N HIS A 251 9.66 -14.35 15.52
CA HIS A 251 8.73 -15.04 16.43
C HIS A 251 7.25 -14.99 16.02
N SER A 252 6.93 -14.61 14.78
CA SER A 252 5.57 -14.78 14.26
C SER A 252 5.24 -16.27 14.15
N VAL A 253 3.95 -16.59 14.29
CA VAL A 253 3.44 -17.93 13.96
C VAL A 253 3.68 -18.19 12.47
N LEU A 254 4.10 -19.42 12.14
CA LEU A 254 4.38 -19.84 10.78
C LEU A 254 3.22 -20.65 10.22
N HIS A 255 2.90 -20.38 8.95
CA HIS A 255 1.93 -21.12 8.17
C HIS A 255 2.50 -21.34 6.77
N ALA A 256 2.10 -22.44 6.11
CA ALA A 256 2.48 -22.70 4.72
C ALA A 256 1.81 -21.70 3.77
N ARG A 257 0.50 -21.50 3.98
CA ARG A 257 -0.35 -20.50 3.32
C ARG A 257 -1.12 -19.72 4.38
N LYS A 258 -1.60 -18.52 4.05
CA LYS A 258 -2.47 -17.78 4.97
C LYS A 258 -3.71 -18.62 5.30
N PRO A 259 -4.00 -18.90 6.59
CA PRO A 259 -5.14 -19.73 6.97
C PRO A 259 -6.45 -19.07 6.55
N HIS A 260 -7.39 -19.85 6.02
CA HIS A 260 -8.71 -19.36 5.57
C HIS A 260 -8.65 -18.16 4.59
N SER A 261 -7.57 -18.04 3.80
CA SER A 261 -7.35 -16.88 2.92
C SER A 261 -8.53 -16.59 1.99
N LEU A 262 -9.06 -17.63 1.31
CA LEU A 262 -10.21 -17.46 0.41
C LEU A 262 -11.47 -17.00 1.16
N GLN A 263 -11.75 -17.58 2.33
CA GLN A 263 -12.92 -17.25 3.14
C GLN A 263 -12.87 -15.79 3.62
N TRP A 264 -11.75 -15.33 4.18
CA TRP A 264 -11.59 -13.94 4.59
C TRP A 264 -11.65 -12.97 3.41
N THR A 265 -11.02 -13.32 2.29
CA THR A 265 -11.03 -12.50 1.07
C THR A 265 -12.46 -12.31 0.57
N LEU A 266 -13.23 -13.40 0.47
CA LEU A 266 -14.62 -13.38 0.00
C LEU A 266 -15.57 -12.71 1.00
N ALA A 267 -15.41 -12.93 2.31
CA ALA A 267 -16.23 -12.27 3.33
C ALA A 267 -16.06 -10.75 3.29
N LEU A 268 -14.82 -10.25 3.23
CA LEU A 268 -14.54 -8.81 3.10
C LEU A 268 -15.05 -8.24 1.78
N LEU A 269 -14.93 -9.01 0.69
CA LEU A 269 -15.41 -8.61 -0.62
C LEU A 269 -16.94 -8.51 -0.68
N PHE A 270 -17.64 -9.48 -0.07
CA PHE A 270 -19.09 -9.48 0.02
C PHE A 270 -19.60 -8.31 0.86
N THR A 271 -18.99 -8.03 2.01
CA THR A 271 -19.31 -6.84 2.81
C THR A 271 -19.07 -5.55 2.03
N ALA A 272 -17.98 -5.47 1.24
CA ALA A 272 -17.72 -4.33 0.37
C ALA A 272 -18.79 -4.18 -0.72
N ALA A 273 -19.25 -5.29 -1.32
CA ALA A 273 -20.30 -5.26 -2.32
C ALA A 273 -21.65 -4.77 -1.74
N ILE A 274 -21.97 -5.15 -0.50
CA ILE A 274 -23.16 -4.63 0.20
C ILE A 274 -23.04 -3.11 0.41
N LEU A 275 -21.89 -2.63 0.91
CA LEU A 275 -21.66 -1.19 1.13
C LEU A 275 -21.56 -0.38 -0.17
N TYR A 276 -21.27 -1.03 -1.29
CA TYR A 276 -21.23 -0.37 -2.59
C TYR A 276 -22.60 0.15 -3.04
N ILE A 277 -23.69 -0.51 -2.64
CA ILE A 277 -25.05 -0.07 -2.94
C ILE A 277 -25.36 1.30 -2.31
N PRO A 278 -25.30 1.49 -0.97
CA PRO A 278 -25.54 2.79 -0.36
C PRO A 278 -24.50 3.83 -0.80
N ALA A 279 -23.25 3.43 -1.10
CA ALA A 279 -22.24 4.35 -1.60
C ALA A 279 -22.59 5.00 -2.95
N ASN A 280 -23.37 4.35 -3.81
CA ASN A 280 -23.77 4.88 -5.11
C ASN A 280 -25.18 5.46 -5.14
N VAL A 281 -26.06 5.00 -4.24
CA VAL A 281 -27.47 5.42 -4.18
C VAL A 281 -27.67 6.64 -3.28
N LEU A 282 -26.93 6.75 -2.17
CA LEU A 282 -27.06 7.87 -1.25
C LEU A 282 -26.37 9.12 -1.79
N PRO A 283 -26.77 10.33 -1.33
CA PRO A 283 -26.08 11.55 -1.71
C PRO A 283 -24.64 11.52 -1.20
N ILE A 284 -23.71 11.86 -2.09
CA ILE A 284 -22.30 12.09 -1.73
C ILE A 284 -22.05 13.56 -1.42
N MET A 285 -22.86 14.45 -2.01
CA MET A 285 -22.75 15.88 -1.86
C MET A 285 -24.14 16.47 -1.64
N ILE A 286 -24.26 17.32 -0.63
CA ILE A 286 -25.47 18.10 -0.34
C ILE A 286 -25.08 19.56 -0.51
N THR A 287 -25.63 20.22 -1.52
CA THR A 287 -25.37 21.63 -1.79
C THR A 287 -26.56 22.45 -1.32
N GLU A 288 -26.31 23.43 -0.45
CA GLU A 288 -27.32 24.34 0.06
C GLU A 288 -27.08 25.74 -0.50
N SER A 289 -28.09 26.28 -1.18
CA SER A 289 -28.10 27.63 -1.75
C SER A 289 -29.45 28.27 -1.48
N LEU A 290 -29.46 29.46 -0.87
CA LEU A 290 -30.68 30.24 -0.59
C LEU A 290 -31.79 29.43 0.13
N GLY A 291 -31.41 28.49 1.00
CA GLY A 291 -32.33 27.63 1.75
C GLY A 291 -32.88 26.42 0.98
N GLN A 292 -32.49 26.24 -0.29
CA GLN A 292 -32.79 25.01 -1.04
C GLN A 292 -31.61 24.04 -0.96
N GLN A 293 -31.89 22.80 -0.58
CA GLN A 293 -30.90 21.72 -0.55
C GLN A 293 -31.01 20.86 -1.81
N THR A 294 -29.89 20.68 -2.50
CA THR A 294 -29.76 19.80 -3.66
C THR A 294 -28.87 18.63 -3.32
N TYR A 295 -29.41 17.43 -3.47
CA TYR A 295 -28.74 16.17 -3.16
C TYR A 295 -28.17 15.56 -4.44
N SER A 296 -26.86 15.38 -4.49
CA SER A 296 -26.19 14.78 -5.65
C SER A 296 -25.52 13.46 -5.25
N THR A 297 -25.84 12.40 -5.99
CA THR A 297 -25.10 11.12 -5.93
C THR A 297 -23.80 11.22 -6.74
N ILE A 298 -22.95 10.19 -6.67
CA ILE A 298 -21.73 10.12 -7.50
C ILE A 298 -22.09 10.23 -8.99
N LEU A 299 -23.04 9.41 -9.44
CA LEU A 299 -23.51 9.40 -10.82
C LEU A 299 -24.20 10.72 -11.19
N GLY A 300 -25.01 11.28 -10.27
CA GLY A 300 -25.62 12.60 -10.46
C GLY A 300 -24.58 13.71 -10.67
N GLY A 301 -23.49 13.68 -9.89
CA GLY A 301 -22.36 14.61 -10.06
C GLY A 301 -21.64 14.44 -11.40
N VAL A 302 -21.50 13.20 -11.90
CA VAL A 302 -20.94 12.92 -13.24
C VAL A 302 -21.84 13.49 -14.33
N VAL A 303 -23.15 13.26 -14.27
CA VAL A 303 -24.12 13.78 -15.25
C VAL A 303 -24.14 15.30 -15.26
N LEU A 304 -24.15 15.93 -14.09
CA LEU A 304 -24.08 17.40 -13.98
C LEU A 304 -22.82 17.97 -14.66
N LEU A 305 -21.65 17.39 -14.40
CA LEU A 305 -20.39 17.81 -15.03
C LEU A 305 -20.38 17.57 -16.54
N TRP A 306 -21.05 16.51 -17.00
CA TRP A 306 -21.22 16.21 -18.41
C TRP A 306 -22.06 17.27 -19.11
N GLU A 307 -23.18 17.68 -18.52
CA GLU A 307 -24.07 18.73 -19.03
C GLU A 307 -23.39 20.11 -19.04
N MET A 308 -22.55 20.41 -18.04
CA MET A 308 -21.72 21.62 -18.00
C MET A 308 -20.55 21.60 -19.01
N GLY A 309 -20.47 20.60 -19.90
CA GLY A 309 -19.43 20.48 -20.92
C GLY A 309 -18.05 20.05 -20.40
N SER A 310 -17.94 19.70 -19.12
CA SER A 310 -16.70 19.28 -18.46
C SER A 310 -16.42 17.78 -18.62
N TYR A 311 -16.51 17.27 -19.86
CA TYR A 311 -16.43 15.83 -20.18
C TYR A 311 -15.21 15.11 -19.59
N PRO A 312 -13.98 15.66 -19.66
CA PRO A 312 -12.79 14.97 -19.12
C PRO A 312 -12.88 14.74 -17.61
N VAL A 313 -13.39 15.73 -16.85
CA VAL A 313 -13.54 15.65 -15.40
C VAL A 313 -14.62 14.63 -15.03
N ALA A 314 -15.75 14.67 -15.73
CA ALA A 314 -16.85 13.71 -15.54
C ALA A 314 -16.38 12.26 -15.76
N LEU A 315 -15.59 12.00 -16.82
CA LEU A 315 -15.06 10.68 -17.14
C LEU A 315 -14.10 10.18 -16.05
N VAL A 316 -13.22 11.04 -15.54
CA VAL A 316 -12.27 10.68 -14.47
C VAL A 316 -13.02 10.25 -13.21
N ILE A 317 -14.03 11.02 -12.78
CA ILE A 317 -14.84 10.69 -11.60
C ILE A 317 -15.63 9.39 -11.82
N PHE A 318 -16.25 9.22 -12.99
CA PHE A 318 -16.98 7.98 -13.31
C PHE A 318 -16.08 6.74 -13.26
N ILE A 319 -14.91 6.81 -13.90
CA ILE A 319 -13.98 5.69 -13.92
C ILE A 319 -13.45 5.40 -12.52
N ALA A 320 -13.00 6.41 -11.79
CA ALA A 320 -12.40 6.24 -10.47
C ALA A 320 -13.41 5.77 -9.41
N SER A 321 -14.61 6.34 -9.40
CA SER A 321 -15.58 6.10 -8.32
C SER A 321 -16.53 4.94 -8.60
N ILE A 322 -16.82 4.63 -9.86
CA ILE A 322 -17.79 3.58 -10.22
C ILE A 322 -17.06 2.39 -10.84
N LEU A 323 -16.38 2.59 -11.97
CA LEU A 323 -15.80 1.49 -12.75
C LEU A 323 -14.67 0.76 -12.00
N VAL A 324 -13.74 1.50 -11.41
CA VAL A 324 -12.56 0.94 -10.73
C VAL A 324 -12.93 0.02 -9.56
N PRO A 325 -13.83 0.39 -8.61
CA PRO A 325 -14.29 -0.51 -7.57
C PRO A 325 -14.97 -1.78 -8.12
N ILE A 326 -15.82 -1.65 -9.15
CA ILE A 326 -16.48 -2.82 -9.78
C ILE A 326 -15.44 -3.76 -10.37
N VAL A 327 -14.54 -3.25 -11.21
CA VAL A 327 -13.48 -4.05 -11.84
C VAL A 327 -12.60 -4.72 -10.80
N LYS A 328 -12.23 -4.00 -9.72
CA LYS A 328 -11.43 -4.56 -8.61
C LYS A 328 -12.18 -5.69 -7.90
N MET A 329 -13.46 -5.50 -7.59
CA MET A 329 -14.26 -6.52 -6.93
C MET A 329 -14.42 -7.78 -7.80
N LEU A 330 -14.74 -7.61 -9.08
CA LEU A 330 -14.85 -8.72 -10.03
C LEU A 330 -13.52 -9.45 -10.24
N ALA A 331 -12.40 -8.72 -10.32
CA ALA A 331 -11.08 -9.30 -10.46
C ALA A 331 -10.71 -10.17 -9.25
N ILE A 332 -10.93 -9.69 -8.02
CA ILE A 332 -10.66 -10.47 -6.79
C ILE A 332 -11.60 -11.68 -6.69
N ALA A 333 -12.90 -11.50 -6.98
CA ALA A 333 -13.86 -12.61 -7.01
C ALA A 333 -13.43 -13.71 -8.00
N TRP A 334 -13.03 -13.30 -9.21
CA TRP A 334 -12.53 -14.23 -10.22
C TRP A 334 -11.22 -14.91 -9.81
N LEU A 335 -10.31 -14.21 -9.15
CA LEU A 335 -9.09 -14.81 -8.60
C LEU A 335 -9.44 -15.88 -7.54
N CYS A 336 -10.35 -15.59 -6.62
CA CYS A 336 -10.83 -16.58 -5.63
C CYS A 336 -11.49 -17.79 -6.31
N TRP A 337 -12.39 -17.56 -7.25
CA TRP A 337 -13.06 -18.64 -7.99
C TRP A 337 -12.04 -19.48 -8.78
N SER A 338 -11.06 -18.85 -9.42
CA SER A 338 -10.03 -19.57 -10.19
C SER A 338 -9.13 -20.46 -9.34
N VAL A 339 -8.90 -20.12 -8.05
CA VAL A 339 -8.22 -20.98 -7.09
C VAL A 339 -9.12 -22.14 -6.70
N TYR A 340 -10.38 -21.86 -6.38
CA TYR A 340 -11.38 -22.88 -6.00
C TYR A 340 -11.62 -23.91 -7.12
N ALA A 341 -11.75 -23.45 -8.37
CA ALA A 341 -12.00 -24.30 -9.54
C ALA A 341 -10.76 -25.06 -10.03
N GLY A 342 -9.61 -24.96 -9.35
CA GLY A 342 -8.43 -25.75 -9.68
C GLY A 342 -7.71 -25.39 -10.98
N ARG A 343 -8.10 -24.30 -11.68
CA ARG A 343 -7.66 -24.05 -13.07
C ARG A 343 -6.15 -23.86 -13.20
N ILE A 344 -5.54 -24.62 -14.10
CA ILE A 344 -4.09 -24.63 -14.37
C ILE A 344 -3.67 -23.54 -15.39
N HIS A 345 -4.61 -23.06 -16.20
CA HIS A 345 -4.35 -22.15 -17.33
C HIS A 345 -4.02 -20.70 -16.89
N HIS A 346 -3.11 -20.03 -17.61
CA HIS A 346 -2.71 -18.62 -17.45
C HIS A 346 -2.26 -18.12 -16.05
N ARG A 347 -1.42 -18.88 -15.33
CA ARG A 347 -0.90 -18.50 -13.97
C ARG A 347 -0.19 -17.14 -13.91
N ARG A 348 0.61 -16.81 -14.93
CA ARG A 348 1.24 -15.49 -15.05
C ARG A 348 0.20 -14.37 -15.20
N GLY A 349 -0.84 -14.60 -16.00
CA GLY A 349 -1.96 -13.68 -16.17
C GLY A 349 -2.70 -13.42 -14.86
N ARG A 350 -2.99 -14.48 -14.09
CA ARG A 350 -3.62 -14.39 -12.75
C ARG A 350 -2.76 -13.60 -11.76
N THR A 351 -1.44 -13.83 -11.77
CA THR A 351 -0.50 -13.09 -10.93
C THR A 351 -0.42 -11.62 -11.33
N ARG A 352 -0.42 -11.31 -12.64
CA ARG A 352 -0.47 -9.93 -13.14
C ARG A 352 -1.79 -9.24 -12.76
N LEU A 353 -2.92 -9.93 -12.87
CA LEU A 353 -4.22 -9.41 -12.43
C LEU A 353 -4.22 -9.12 -10.92
N TYR A 354 -3.68 -10.03 -10.11
CA TYR A 354 -3.51 -9.79 -8.66
C TYR A 354 -2.68 -8.53 -8.39
N ARG A 355 -1.51 -8.39 -9.02
CA ARG A 355 -0.66 -7.18 -8.89
C ARG A 355 -1.39 -5.92 -9.32
N LEU A 356 -2.18 -5.99 -10.39
CA LEU A 356 -2.99 -4.87 -10.86
C LEU A 356 -4.04 -4.48 -9.80
N THR A 357 -4.71 -5.45 -9.17
CA THR A 357 -5.69 -5.17 -8.09
C THR A 357 -5.03 -4.56 -6.85
N GLU A 358 -3.81 -4.99 -6.50
CA GLU A 358 -3.04 -4.42 -5.39
C GLU A 358 -2.57 -3.00 -5.72
N PHE A 359 -2.08 -2.79 -6.95
CA PHE A 359 -1.67 -1.47 -7.44
C PHE A 359 -2.85 -0.51 -7.45
N ILE A 360 -3.96 -0.84 -8.09
CA ILE A 360 -5.18 -0.01 -8.11
C ILE A 360 -5.70 0.23 -6.68
N GLY A 361 -5.53 -0.75 -5.79
CA GLY A 361 -6.01 -0.68 -4.41
C GLY A 361 -5.56 0.55 -3.63
N ARG A 362 -4.28 0.95 -3.76
CA ARG A 362 -3.76 2.18 -3.12
C ARG A 362 -4.32 3.47 -3.73
N TRP A 363 -4.60 3.48 -5.03
CA TRP A 363 -5.15 4.66 -5.72
C TRP A 363 -6.65 4.84 -5.52
N SER A 364 -7.37 3.77 -5.15
CA SER A 364 -8.82 3.82 -4.94
C SER A 364 -9.26 4.76 -3.81
N MET A 365 -8.33 5.25 -2.95
CA MET A 365 -8.61 6.25 -1.91
C MET A 365 -8.65 7.70 -2.42
N VAL A 366 -8.22 7.98 -3.67
CA VAL A 366 -8.20 9.35 -4.23
C VAL A 366 -9.55 10.01 -4.06
N ASP A 367 -10.64 9.32 -4.40
CA ASP A 367 -11.98 9.91 -4.44
C ASP A 367 -12.52 10.30 -3.06
N VAL A 368 -12.19 9.53 -2.01
CA VAL A 368 -12.53 9.89 -0.61
C VAL A 368 -11.84 11.20 -0.23
N PHE A 369 -10.57 11.36 -0.62
CA PHE A 369 -9.82 12.57 -0.37
C PHE A 369 -10.31 13.75 -1.22
N VAL A 370 -10.66 13.53 -2.49
CA VAL A 370 -11.27 14.57 -3.35
C VAL A 370 -12.52 15.13 -2.70
N VAL A 371 -13.46 14.28 -2.28
CA VAL A 371 -14.71 14.71 -1.64
C VAL A 371 -14.44 15.47 -0.35
N ALA A 372 -13.56 14.97 0.52
CA ALA A 372 -13.25 15.64 1.77
C ALA A 372 -12.59 17.01 1.57
N VAL A 373 -11.64 17.12 0.63
CA VAL A 373 -10.99 18.39 0.30
C VAL A 373 -11.99 19.36 -0.34
N LEU A 374 -12.83 18.88 -1.27
CA LEU A 374 -13.81 19.72 -1.95
C LEU A 374 -14.83 20.32 -0.97
N VAL A 375 -15.31 19.53 0.00
CA VAL A 375 -16.16 20.00 1.10
C VAL A 375 -15.46 21.07 1.93
N ALA A 376 -14.20 20.83 2.32
CA ALA A 376 -13.46 21.79 3.12
C ALA A 376 -13.24 23.12 2.38
N LEU A 377 -12.98 23.07 1.07
CA LEU A 377 -12.72 24.25 0.26
C LEU A 377 -13.97 25.06 -0.05
N ILE A 378 -15.08 24.44 -0.46
CA ILE A 378 -16.28 25.20 -0.89
C ILE A 378 -16.88 26.04 0.25
N ARG A 379 -16.74 25.62 1.51
CA ARG A 379 -17.32 26.35 2.66
C ARG A 379 -16.72 27.74 2.91
N MET A 380 -15.60 28.10 2.30
CA MET A 380 -15.08 29.47 2.36
C MET A 380 -15.94 30.48 1.58
N GLY A 381 -16.73 30.02 0.61
CA GLY A 381 -17.70 30.88 -0.08
C GLY A 381 -18.96 31.07 0.78
N LYS A 382 -19.12 32.23 1.45
CA LYS A 382 -20.30 32.59 2.27
C LYS A 382 -21.67 32.59 1.54
N LEU A 383 -21.75 32.16 0.28
CA LEU A 383 -22.98 32.13 -0.52
C LEU A 383 -23.50 30.71 -0.83
N MET A 384 -22.65 29.68 -0.76
CA MET A 384 -23.04 28.28 -0.99
C MET A 384 -22.29 27.35 -0.05
N SER A 385 -23.00 26.54 0.72
CA SER A 385 -22.42 25.50 1.58
C SER A 385 -22.58 24.13 0.94
N VAL A 386 -21.52 23.32 0.99
CA VAL A 386 -21.51 21.96 0.47
C VAL A 386 -21.08 21.00 1.57
N TYR A 387 -21.92 20.01 1.85
CA TYR A 387 -21.73 19.02 2.90
C TYR A 387 -21.48 17.63 2.31
N PRO A 388 -20.63 16.81 2.93
CA PRO A 388 -20.47 15.42 2.53
C PRO A 388 -21.72 14.64 2.96
N GLY A 389 -22.38 14.00 2.01
CA GLY A 389 -23.52 13.14 2.33
C GLY A 389 -23.08 11.79 2.92
N SER A 390 -24.04 11.01 3.40
CA SER A 390 -23.80 9.71 4.03
C SER A 390 -23.11 8.68 3.11
N ALA A 391 -23.21 8.86 1.79
CA ALA A 391 -22.52 8.01 0.82
C ALA A 391 -20.99 8.06 0.98
N ALA A 392 -20.41 9.18 1.43
CA ALA A 392 -18.97 9.32 1.57
C ALA A 392 -18.37 8.31 2.56
N LEU A 393 -19.07 8.02 3.66
CA LEU A 393 -18.66 7.01 4.64
C LEU A 393 -18.81 5.59 4.10
N ALA A 394 -19.94 5.30 3.43
CA ALA A 394 -20.15 4.00 2.79
C ALA A 394 -19.07 3.73 1.73
N PHE A 395 -18.76 4.74 0.90
CA PHE A 395 -17.73 4.68 -0.12
C PHE A 395 -16.33 4.46 0.46
N ALA A 396 -15.96 5.20 1.51
CA ALA A 396 -14.71 4.95 2.24
C ALA A 396 -14.62 3.52 2.78
N GLY A 397 -15.73 3.00 3.32
CA GLY A 397 -15.85 1.60 3.75
C GLY A 397 -15.59 0.60 2.62
N VAL A 398 -16.16 0.79 1.43
CA VAL A 398 -15.90 -0.06 0.25
C VAL A 398 -14.41 -0.07 -0.09
N VAL A 399 -13.77 1.10 -0.13
CA VAL A 399 -12.36 1.21 -0.51
C VAL A 399 -11.47 0.49 0.51
N ILE A 400 -11.69 0.70 1.81
CA ILE A 400 -10.94 0.04 2.88
C ILE A 400 -11.15 -1.48 2.83
N LEU A 401 -12.40 -1.95 2.72
CA LEU A 401 -12.70 -3.39 2.71
C LEU A 401 -12.16 -4.10 1.47
N THR A 402 -12.23 -3.48 0.29
CA THR A 402 -11.64 -4.07 -0.93
C THR A 402 -10.11 -4.11 -0.87
N MET A 403 -9.47 -3.14 -0.21
CA MET A 403 -8.03 -3.18 0.08
C MET A 403 -7.68 -4.31 1.05
N LEU A 404 -8.42 -4.44 2.17
CA LEU A 404 -8.25 -5.52 3.14
C LEU A 404 -8.51 -6.91 2.53
N SER A 405 -9.50 -7.02 1.63
CA SER A 405 -9.77 -8.23 0.86
C SER A 405 -8.55 -8.64 0.02
N ALA A 406 -7.99 -7.72 -0.77
CA ALA A 406 -6.78 -7.98 -1.57
C ALA A 406 -5.56 -8.37 -0.70
N MET A 407 -5.39 -7.74 0.47
CA MET A 407 -4.32 -8.09 1.43
C MET A 407 -4.52 -9.45 2.11
N SER A 408 -5.77 -9.91 2.23
CA SER A 408 -6.11 -11.21 2.83
C SER A 408 -5.88 -12.37 1.87
N PHE A 409 -5.94 -12.10 0.56
CA PHE A 409 -5.61 -13.07 -0.48
C PHE A 409 -4.13 -13.48 -0.41
N ASP A 410 -3.85 -14.77 -0.60
CA ASP A 410 -2.50 -15.32 -0.68
C ASP A 410 -2.18 -15.66 -2.15
N PRO A 411 -1.35 -14.85 -2.84
CA PRO A 411 -1.05 -15.06 -4.26
C PRO A 411 -0.41 -16.41 -4.58
N ARG A 412 0.21 -17.06 -3.59
CA ARG A 412 0.84 -18.39 -3.78
C ARG A 412 -0.17 -19.48 -4.09
N LEU A 413 -1.42 -19.32 -3.66
CA LEU A 413 -2.51 -20.24 -3.99
C LEU A 413 -2.78 -20.32 -5.51
N LEU A 414 -2.43 -19.29 -6.27
CA LEU A 414 -2.53 -19.29 -7.74
C LEU A 414 -1.59 -20.33 -8.40
N TRP A 415 -0.58 -20.79 -7.67
CA TRP A 415 0.50 -21.65 -8.15
C TRP A 415 0.52 -23.04 -7.47
N ASP A 416 -0.43 -23.33 -6.57
CA ASP A 416 -0.45 -24.56 -5.77
C ASP A 416 -0.88 -25.81 -6.55
N ASN A 417 -1.59 -25.65 -7.66
CA ASN A 417 -2.03 -26.78 -8.50
C ASN A 417 -0.99 -27.17 -9.57
N GLU A 418 0.30 -26.96 -9.31
CA GLU A 418 1.37 -27.43 -10.18
C GLU A 418 1.63 -28.91 -9.94
N PRO A 419 1.55 -29.76 -10.98
CA PRO A 419 2.11 -31.11 -10.87
C PRO A 419 3.61 -30.97 -10.64
N ILE A 420 4.11 -31.65 -9.61
CA ILE A 420 5.54 -31.74 -9.33
C ILE A 420 6.21 -32.28 -10.60
N SER A 421 7.04 -31.47 -11.26
CA SER A 421 7.74 -31.95 -12.43
C SER A 421 8.86 -32.87 -11.97
N ASP A 422 8.65 -34.18 -12.03
CA ASP A 422 9.68 -35.21 -11.80
C ASP A 422 10.79 -35.23 -12.86
N ARG A 423 11.10 -34.08 -13.48
CA ARG A 423 12.19 -33.94 -14.47
C ARG A 423 13.54 -33.68 -13.80
N ALA A 424 13.82 -34.37 -12.71
CA ALA A 424 15.10 -34.26 -12.02
C ALA A 424 15.54 -35.59 -11.40
N ASN A 425 15.55 -36.65 -12.20
CA ASN A 425 16.52 -37.72 -11.97
C ASN A 425 16.99 -38.36 -13.29
N PRO A 426 18.03 -37.82 -13.95
CA PRO A 426 18.69 -38.52 -15.05
C PRO A 426 19.22 -39.90 -14.62
N GLN A 427 19.56 -40.05 -13.33
CA GLN A 427 20.15 -41.28 -12.77
C GLN A 427 19.13 -42.43 -12.58
N GLU A 428 17.83 -42.15 -12.40
CA GLU A 428 16.81 -43.22 -12.39
C GLU A 428 16.49 -43.74 -13.79
N LYS A 429 16.56 -42.88 -14.82
CA LYS A 429 16.39 -43.34 -16.21
C LYS A 429 17.56 -44.20 -16.70
N GLU A 430 18.80 -43.88 -16.30
CA GLU A 430 19.95 -44.75 -16.59
C GLU A 430 19.86 -46.08 -15.79
N ALA A 431 19.34 -46.06 -14.56
CA ALA A 431 19.15 -47.28 -13.78
C ALA A 431 18.02 -48.19 -14.29
N GLU A 432 16.97 -47.63 -14.91
CA GLU A 432 15.93 -48.40 -15.59
C GLU A 432 16.37 -48.89 -16.97
N THR A 433 17.18 -48.11 -17.70
CA THR A 433 17.73 -48.54 -19.00
C THR A 433 18.76 -49.65 -18.84
N ASN A 434 19.64 -49.56 -17.83
CA ASN A 434 20.63 -50.61 -17.50
C ASN A 434 20.04 -51.84 -16.78
N ARG A 435 18.74 -51.84 -16.47
CA ARG A 435 18.01 -53.04 -15.99
C ARG A 435 17.19 -53.71 -17.10
N ALA A 436 17.02 -53.02 -18.23
CA ALA A 436 16.31 -53.52 -19.40
C ALA A 436 17.26 -54.04 -20.50
N GLU A 437 18.55 -53.72 -20.41
CA GLU A 437 19.68 -54.42 -21.04
C GLU A 437 20.22 -55.51 -20.12
#